data_AF-A0A8I1TCA7-F1
#
_entry.id   AF-A0A8I1TCA7-F1
#
_cell.length_a   1.000
_cell.length_b   1.000
_cell.length_c   1.000
_cell.angle_alpha   90.00
_cell.angle_beta   90.00
_cell.angle_gamma   90.00
#
_symmetry.space_group_name_H-M   'P 1'
#
loop_
_entity.id
_entity.type
_entity.pdbx_description
1 polymer ?
#
loop_
_entity_poly.entity_id
_entity_poly.type
_entity_poly.pdbx_seq_one_letter_code
_entity_poly.pdbx_strand_id
1 'polypeptide(L)' 'MTTRIRVALAALSFSAAVTASSSVFAWGCAAVSDQGTYGYSYSYADEDSARERALNECANRTSEDSVCEITECEEGS' A
#
# COMPACT_ATOMS: atom_id res chain seq x y z
N MET A 1 6.56 30.27 61.19
CA MET A 1 5.80 29.49 60.20
C MET A 1 6.40 29.74 58.83
N THR A 2 7.20 28.81 58.31
CA THR A 2 7.83 28.92 56.98
C THR A 2 7.23 27.91 56.03
N THR A 3 6.43 28.43 55.10
CA THR A 3 5.84 27.74 53.96
C THR A 3 6.92 27.05 53.13
N ARG A 4 6.74 25.77 52.82
CA ARG A 4 7.50 25.09 51.75
C ARG A 4 6.54 24.33 50.85
N ILE A 5 6.15 25.03 49.78
CA ILE A 5 5.56 24.45 48.57
C ILE A 5 6.62 23.50 47.99
N ARG A 6 6.25 22.23 47.78
CA ARG A 6 7.04 21.29 46.98
C ARG A 6 6.21 20.90 45.77
N VAL A 7 6.49 21.60 44.67
CA VAL A 7 6.07 21.24 43.31
C VAL A 7 6.73 19.90 42.98
N ALA A 8 5.94 18.84 42.85
CA ALA A 8 6.41 17.57 42.32
C ALA A 8 5.87 17.42 40.90
N LEU A 9 6.77 17.53 39.92
CA LEU A 9 6.50 17.32 38.52
C LEU A 9 6.11 15.86 38.28
N ALA A 10 4.86 15.61 37.86
CA ALA A 10 4.47 14.32 37.31
C ALA A 10 4.89 14.29 35.84
N ALA A 11 6.02 13.64 35.55
CA ALA A 11 6.47 13.38 34.19
C ALA A 11 5.54 12.33 33.55
N LEU A 12 4.69 12.78 32.64
CA LEU A 12 3.86 11.93 31.79
C LEU A 12 4.74 11.27 30.72
N SER A 13 5.18 10.03 30.96
CA SER A 13 5.83 9.21 29.95
C SER A 13 4.78 8.65 28.98
N PHE A 14 4.52 9.40 27.91
CA PHE A 14 3.71 8.93 26.79
C PHE A 14 4.51 7.87 26.01
N SER A 15 4.30 6.60 26.35
CA SER A 15 4.88 5.50 25.59
C SER A 15 4.11 5.36 24.28
N ALA A 16 4.64 5.97 23.21
CA ALA A 16 4.14 5.75 21.86
C ALA A 16 4.48 4.31 21.45
N ALA A 17 3.49 3.41 21.54
CA ALA A 17 3.60 2.08 20.95
C ALA A 17 3.61 2.23 19.42
N VAL A 18 4.79 2.13 18.83
CA VAL A 18 4.93 1.99 17.38
C VAL A 18 4.41 0.60 16.99
N THR A 19 3.19 0.53 16.51
CA THR A 19 2.68 -0.67 15.85
C THR A 19 3.28 -0.69 14.45
N ALA A 20 4.33 -1.49 14.25
CA ALA A 20 4.82 -1.78 12.92
C ALA A 20 3.77 -2.64 12.21
N SER A 21 3.05 -2.05 11.25
CA SER A 21 2.21 -2.79 10.33
C SER A 21 3.12 -3.66 9.47
N SER A 22 3.16 -4.96 9.75
CA SER A 22 3.71 -5.93 8.81
C SER A 22 2.73 -5.99 7.64
N SER A 23 3.13 -5.50 6.47
CA SER A 23 2.45 -5.81 5.22
C SER A 23 2.57 -7.31 5.02
N VAL A 24 1.54 -8.05 5.43
CA VAL A 24 1.43 -9.49 5.20
C VAL A 24 1.09 -9.65 3.72
N PHE A 25 2.12 -9.74 2.88
CA PHE A 25 2.07 -10.18 1.48
C PHE A 25 0.98 -9.50 0.64
N ALA A 26 1.11 -8.18 0.47
CA ALA A 26 0.21 -7.38 -0.35
C ALA A 26 0.85 -7.15 -1.72
N TRP A 27 0.57 -7.97 -2.71
CA TRP A 27 1.05 -7.78 -4.08
C TRP A 27 0.28 -6.67 -4.76
N GLY A 28 1.00 -5.81 -5.49
CA GLY A 28 0.43 -4.84 -6.41
C GLY A 28 1.14 -4.87 -7.75
N CYS A 29 0.37 -4.86 -8.83
CA CYS A 29 0.91 -4.78 -10.19
C CYS A 29 0.29 -3.63 -10.98
N ALA A 30 1.05 -3.12 -11.95
CA ALA A 30 0.59 -2.19 -12.98
C ALA A 30 0.70 -2.83 -14.37
N ALA A 31 -0.31 -2.60 -15.20
CA ALA A 31 -0.37 -3.03 -16.59
C ALA A 31 -0.59 -1.82 -17.50
N VAL A 32 0.04 -1.82 -18.67
CA VAL A 32 -0.03 -0.73 -19.65
C VAL A 32 -0.33 -1.28 -21.03
N SER A 33 -1.21 -0.62 -21.78
CA SER A 33 -1.42 -0.90 -23.19
C SER A 33 -0.49 -0.08 -24.09
N ASP A 34 -0.29 -0.53 -25.31
CA ASP A 34 0.43 0.21 -26.36
C ASP A 34 -0.19 1.59 -26.68
N GLN A 35 -1.46 1.79 -26.36
CA GLN A 35 -2.17 3.06 -26.46
C GLN A 35 -2.04 3.97 -25.22
N GLY A 36 -1.32 3.52 -24.18
CA GLY A 36 -1.10 4.26 -22.94
C GLY A 36 -2.25 4.17 -21.94
N THR A 37 -3.11 3.16 -22.04
CA THR A 37 -4.12 2.84 -21.03
C THR A 37 -3.51 2.07 -19.88
N TYR A 38 -3.92 2.35 -18.64
CA TYR A 38 -3.36 1.72 -17.45
C TYR A 38 -4.40 0.89 -16.68
N GLY A 39 -3.92 -0.20 -16.09
CA GLY A 39 -4.62 -1.02 -15.11
C GLY A 39 -3.76 -1.29 -13.89
N TYR A 40 -4.39 -1.41 -12.72
CA TYR A 40 -3.68 -1.58 -11.45
C TYR A 40 -4.32 -2.64 -10.56
N SER A 41 -3.52 -3.18 -9.65
CA SER A 41 -3.95 -4.04 -8.56
C SER A 41 -3.12 -3.74 -7.30
N TYR A 42 -3.71 -3.96 -6.13
CA TYR A 42 -3.10 -3.69 -4.82
C TYR A 42 -3.63 -4.68 -3.79
N SER A 43 -2.86 -4.94 -2.74
CA SER A 43 -3.29 -5.74 -1.59
C SER A 43 -3.79 -7.15 -1.92
N TYR A 44 -3.21 -7.78 -2.96
CA TYR A 44 -3.47 -9.18 -3.30
C TYR A 44 -2.56 -10.13 -2.52
N ALA A 45 -3.06 -11.31 -2.15
CA ALA A 45 -2.29 -12.28 -1.38
C ALA A 45 -1.17 -12.96 -2.19
N ASP A 46 -1.28 -12.91 -3.52
CA ASP A 46 -0.36 -13.56 -4.46
C ASP A 46 -0.19 -12.72 -5.73
N GLU A 47 0.99 -12.85 -6.35
CA GLU A 47 1.39 -12.11 -7.56
C GLU A 47 0.47 -12.42 -8.75
N ASP A 48 0.05 -13.67 -8.93
CA ASP A 48 -0.74 -14.10 -10.08
C ASP A 48 -2.11 -13.41 -10.10
N SER A 49 -2.81 -13.39 -8.96
CA SER A 49 -4.08 -12.69 -8.81
C SER A 49 -3.92 -11.18 -9.00
N ALA A 50 -2.82 -10.61 -8.53
CA ALA A 50 -2.49 -9.20 -8.73
C ALA A 50 -2.27 -8.89 -10.22
N ARG A 51 -1.53 -9.73 -10.94
CA ARG A 51 -1.29 -9.60 -12.38
C ARG A 51 -2.58 -9.70 -13.17
N GLU A 52 -3.37 -10.74 -12.93
CA GLU A 52 -4.63 -10.96 -13.62
C GLU A 52 -5.57 -9.76 -13.44
N ARG A 53 -5.68 -9.24 -12.22
CA ARG A 53 -6.49 -8.06 -11.94
C ARG A 53 -6.02 -6.81 -12.68
N ALA A 54 -4.72 -6.55 -12.73
CA ALA A 54 -4.15 -5.39 -13.40
C ALA A 54 -4.33 -5.47 -14.92
N LEU A 55 -4.07 -6.65 -15.51
CA LEU A 55 -4.31 -6.92 -16.93
C LEU A 55 -5.78 -6.76 -17.30
N ASN A 56 -6.70 -7.33 -16.50
CA ASN A 56 -8.13 -7.19 -16.74
C ASN A 56 -8.59 -5.74 -16.62
N GLU A 57 -8.03 -4.95 -15.71
CA GLU A 57 -8.34 -3.51 -15.62
C GLU A 57 -7.90 -2.76 -16.87
N CYS A 58 -6.67 -3.03 -17.32
CA CYS A 58 -6.13 -2.43 -18.54
C CYS A 58 -6.99 -2.82 -19.74
N ALA A 59 -7.29 -4.12 -19.91
CA ALA A 59 -8.12 -4.67 -20.99
C ALA A 59 -9.50 -4.03 -21.05
N ASN A 60 -10.17 -3.85 -19.91
CA ASN A 60 -11.49 -3.22 -19.84
C ASN A 60 -11.50 -1.73 -20.23
N ARG A 61 -10.35 -1.07 -20.21
CA ARG A 61 -10.21 0.35 -20.52
C ARG A 61 -9.61 0.60 -21.91
N THR A 62 -9.11 -0.44 -22.57
CA THR A 62 -8.48 -0.34 -23.88
C THR A 62 -9.39 -0.85 -24.99
N SER A 63 -9.06 -0.51 -26.24
CA SER A 63 -9.71 -1.06 -27.44
C SER A 63 -9.38 -2.54 -27.61
N GLU A 64 -10.25 -3.31 -28.27
CA GLU A 64 -10.10 -4.77 -28.45
C GLU A 64 -8.81 -5.21 -29.16
N ASP A 65 -8.17 -4.32 -29.92
CA ASP A 65 -6.94 -4.60 -30.67
C ASP A 65 -5.64 -4.32 -29.88
N SER A 66 -5.74 -3.80 -28.66
CA SER A 66 -4.57 -3.43 -27.85
C SER A 66 -4.13 -4.54 -26.91
N VAL A 67 -2.81 -4.68 -26.79
CA VAL A 67 -2.18 -5.64 -25.88
C VAL A 67 -1.81 -4.92 -24.58
N CYS A 68 -2.26 -5.46 -23.45
CA CYS A 68 -1.85 -5.01 -22.12
C CYS A 68 -0.69 -5.87 -21.60
N GLU A 69 0.36 -5.21 -21.11
CA GLU A 69 1.54 -5.88 -20.55
C GLU A 69 1.81 -5.39 -19.12
N ILE A 70 2.31 -6.28 -18.26
CA ILE A 70 2.73 -5.90 -16.90
C ILE A 70 4.03 -5.11 -17.00
N THR A 71 4.04 -3.90 -16.46
CA THR A 71 5.24 -3.06 -16.40
C THR A 71 5.91 -3.10 -15.03
N GLU A 72 5.11 -3.26 -13.98
CA GLU A 72 5.56 -3.27 -12.60
C GLU A 72 4.76 -4.30 -11.81
N CYS A 73 5.43 -5.10 -10.97
CA CYS A 73 4.74 -5.87 -9.95
C CYS A 73 5.64 -6.06 -8.73
N GLU A 74 5.12 -5.70 -7.57
CA GLU A 74 5.88 -5.60 -6.33
C GLU A 74 5.10 -6.21 -5.15
N GLU A 75 5.85 -6.75 -4.20
CA GLU A 75 5.32 -7.27 -2.94
C GLU A 75 5.40 -6.18 -1.86
N GLY A 76 4.29 -5.94 -1.16
CA GLY A 76 4.16 -4.93 -0.10
C GLY A 76 3.40 -3.64 -0.48
N SER A 77 2.57 -3.69 -1.53
CA SER A 77 1.79 -2.58 -2.11
C SER A 77 0.37 -2.38 -1.57
#